data_AF-U3GE43-F1
#
_entry.id   AF-U3GE43-F1
#
_cell.length_a   1.000
_cell.length_b   1.000
_cell.length_c   1.000
_cell.angle_alpha   90.00
_cell.angle_beta   90.00
_cell.angle_gamma   90.00
#
_symmetry.space_group_name_H-M   'P 1'
#
loop_
_entity.id
_entity.type
_entity.pdbx_description
1 polymer ?
#
loop_
_entity_poly.entity_id
_entity_poly.type
_entity_poly.pdbx_seq_one_letter_code
_entity_poly.pdbx_strand_id
1 'polypeptide(L)'
;MNPNLNRLQGQSGGGAHAYASSLRWIGDNIVGAGDDISIAVQAPNGTVVSLSLAGALALADKIDARGLYRITTAARHAFALGELSRADAAVWRQWEAQQ
;
A
#
# COMPACT_ATOMS: atom_id res chain seq x y z
N MET A 1 -41.13 -40.68 16.38
CA MET A 1 -39.97 -40.89 15.48
C MET A 1 -39.32 -39.54 15.25
N ASN A 2 -38.07 -39.39 15.69
CA ASN A 2 -37.12 -38.39 15.21
C ASN A 2 -36.32 -39.06 14.06
N PRO A 3 -35.76 -38.33 13.08
CA PRO A 3 -34.45 -37.75 13.36
C PRO A 3 -34.10 -36.42 12.67
N ASN A 4 -33.18 -35.72 13.33
CA ASN A 4 -32.21 -34.79 12.80
C ASN A 4 -31.67 -35.17 11.41
N LEU A 5 -31.58 -34.18 10.51
CA LEU A 5 -30.58 -34.15 9.45
C LEU A 5 -29.85 -32.81 9.45
N ASN A 6 -28.63 -32.85 9.97
CA ASN A 6 -27.55 -31.94 9.65
C ASN A 6 -27.43 -31.74 8.13
N ARG A 7 -27.39 -30.49 7.68
CA ARG A 7 -26.61 -30.08 6.50
C ARG A 7 -25.84 -28.81 6.83
N LEU A 8 -24.66 -29.03 7.40
CA LEU A 8 -23.49 -28.22 7.08
C LEU A 8 -23.10 -28.59 5.65
N GLN A 9 -23.29 -27.70 4.66
CA GLN A 9 -22.45 -27.60 3.44
C GLN A 9 -22.96 -26.54 2.44
N GLY A 10 -22.01 -25.75 1.93
CA GLY A 10 -22.14 -24.82 0.80
C GLY A 10 -22.12 -23.35 1.24
N GLN A 11 -20.98 -22.75 1.58
CA GLN A 11 -20.04 -22.13 0.64
C GLN A 11 -20.64 -21.63 -0.68
N SER A 12 -20.27 -20.37 -1.01
CA SER A 12 -20.47 -19.59 -2.25
C SER A 12 -21.67 -18.65 -2.20
N GLY A 13 -21.56 -17.34 -2.37
CA GLY A 13 -20.45 -16.47 -2.75
C GLY A 13 -20.82 -15.03 -2.35
N GLY A 14 -19.85 -14.20 -2.03
CA GLY A 14 -19.37 -13.26 -3.03
C GLY A 14 -19.83 -11.85 -2.68
N GLY A 15 -19.19 -11.25 -1.67
CA GLY A 15 -19.52 -9.91 -1.22
C GLY A 15 -18.52 -9.34 -0.21
N ALA A 16 -17.32 -9.90 -0.11
CA ALA A 16 -16.21 -9.22 0.54
C ALA A 16 -15.36 -8.56 -0.55
N HIS A 17 -15.87 -7.47 -1.13
CA HIS A 17 -15.02 -6.45 -1.75
C HIS A 17 -14.26 -5.65 -0.67
N ALA A 18 -13.82 -6.33 0.40
CA ALA A 18 -12.75 -5.86 1.21
C ALA A 18 -11.50 -6.19 0.41
N TYR A 19 -11.03 -5.24 -0.39
CA TYR A 19 -9.65 -5.19 -0.83
C TYR A 19 -8.81 -5.25 0.44
N ALA A 20 -8.46 -6.45 0.88
CA ALA A 20 -7.58 -6.66 2.01
C ALA A 20 -6.21 -6.24 1.51
N SER A 21 -5.96 -4.93 1.53
CA SER A 21 -4.63 -4.35 1.48
C SER A 21 -3.76 -5.17 2.42
N SER A 22 -2.89 -5.99 1.83
CA SER A 22 -2.09 -6.95 2.57
C SER A 22 -0.96 -6.25 3.31
N LEU A 23 -0.65 -5.00 2.96
CA LEU A 23 0.43 -4.23 3.55
C LEU A 23 -0.14 -3.04 4.32
N ARG A 24 0.04 -3.06 5.64
CA ARG A 24 -0.31 -1.93 6.51
C ARG A 24 0.82 -0.93 6.53
N TRP A 25 0.56 0.34 6.23
CA TRP A 25 1.58 1.38 6.37
C TRP A 25 1.83 1.69 7.85
N ILE A 26 3.10 1.82 8.21
CA ILE A 26 3.52 2.09 9.60
C ILE A 26 4.45 3.32 9.73
N GLY A 27 4.95 3.86 8.61
CA GLY A 27 5.77 5.07 8.61
C GLY A 27 6.48 5.29 7.28
N ASP A 28 6.95 6.50 7.05
CA ASP A 28 7.81 6.85 5.92
C ASP A 28 8.68 8.07 6.27
N ASN A 29 9.74 8.29 5.50
CA ASN A 29 10.61 9.47 5.61
C ASN A 29 10.51 10.39 4.39
N ILE A 30 9.43 10.33 3.59
CA ILE A 30 9.36 10.99 2.27
C ILE A 30 9.57 12.51 2.38
N VAL A 31 9.03 13.13 3.42
CA VAL A 31 9.23 14.56 3.68
C VAL A 31 10.55 14.76 4.41
N GLY A 32 11.45 15.56 3.82
CA GLY A 32 12.78 15.79 4.37
C GLY A 32 13.74 14.62 4.19
N ALA A 33 13.42 13.64 3.32
CA ALA A 33 14.40 12.67 2.86
C ALA A 33 15.52 13.44 2.14
N GLY A 34 16.72 13.43 2.71
CA GLY A 34 17.89 14.04 2.07
C GLY A 34 18.23 13.36 0.75
N ASP A 35 18.30 12.02 0.77
CA ASP A 35 18.73 11.25 -0.41
C ASP A 35 17.89 9.97 -0.65
N ASP A 36 17.51 9.22 0.41
CA ASP A 36 16.84 7.92 0.26
C ASP A 36 15.46 7.84 0.92
N ILE A 37 14.43 7.59 0.10
CA ILE A 37 13.08 7.32 0.57
C ILE A 37 12.95 5.87 1.06
N SER A 38 12.41 5.73 2.25
CA SER A 38 12.05 4.49 2.91
C SER A 38 10.62 4.57 3.41
N ILE A 39 9.82 3.59 3.01
CA ILE A 39 8.41 3.43 3.36
C ILE A 39 8.30 2.11 4.11
N ALA A 40 7.98 2.17 5.39
CA ALA A 40 7.80 1.00 6.22
C ALA A 40 6.35 0.50 6.15
N VAL A 41 6.20 -0.79 5.85
CA VAL A 41 4.92 -1.50 5.82
C VAL A 41 5.00 -2.79 6.63
N GLN A 42 3.86 -3.24 7.13
CA GLN A 42 3.71 -4.50 7.85
C GLN A 42 2.81 -5.45 7.05
N ALA A 43 3.32 -6.64 6.75
CA ALA A 43 2.58 -7.73 6.13
C ALA A 43 1.62 -8.43 7.12
N PRO A 44 0.66 -9.25 6.66
CA PRO A 44 -0.36 -9.83 7.55
C PRO A 44 0.22 -10.82 8.56
N ASN A 45 1.38 -11.41 8.27
CA ASN A 45 2.13 -12.27 9.18
C ASN A 45 2.92 -11.47 10.25
N GLY A 46 2.77 -10.15 10.29
CA GLY A 46 3.46 -9.25 11.22
C GLY A 46 4.85 -8.80 10.77
N THR A 47 5.41 -9.35 9.68
CA THR A 47 6.72 -8.96 9.16
C THR A 47 6.72 -7.51 8.71
N VAL A 48 7.73 -6.74 9.15
CA VAL A 48 7.96 -5.36 8.71
C VAL A 48 8.95 -5.36 7.56
N VAL A 49 8.59 -4.66 6.48
CA VAL A 49 9.41 -4.49 5.29
C VAL A 49 9.56 -2.99 5.01
N SER A 50 10.77 -2.59 4.64
CA SER A 50 11.05 -1.25 4.12
C SER A 50 11.07 -1.31 2.59
N LEU A 51 10.34 -0.40 1.96
CA LEU A 51 10.22 -0.25 0.51
C LEU A 51 10.82 1.09 0.10
N SER A 52 11.41 1.15 -1.10
CA SER A 52 11.66 2.42 -1.78
C SER A 52 10.34 3.04 -2.26
N LEU A 53 10.36 4.30 -2.71
CA LEU A 53 9.19 4.92 -3.34
C LEU A 53 8.68 4.10 -4.52
N ALA A 54 9.58 3.64 -5.40
CA ALA A 54 9.24 2.78 -6.53
C ALA A 54 8.57 1.48 -6.10
N GLY A 55 9.11 0.81 -5.07
CA GLY A 55 8.52 -0.42 -4.54
C GLY A 55 7.13 -0.21 -3.95
N ALA A 56 6.93 0.88 -3.22
CA ALA A 56 5.62 1.21 -2.64
C ALA A 56 4.58 1.54 -3.72
N LEU A 57 4.94 2.32 -4.73
CA LEU A 57 4.03 2.67 -5.83
C LEU A 57 3.68 1.46 -6.71
N ALA A 58 4.61 0.52 -6.90
CA ALA A 58 4.36 -0.75 -7.58
C ALA A 58 3.41 -1.69 -6.79
N LEU A 59 3.27 -1.47 -5.48
CA LEU A 59 2.38 -2.22 -4.58
C LEU A 59 1.22 -1.35 -4.08
N ALA A 60 0.90 -0.25 -4.76
CA ALA A 60 -0.11 0.71 -4.33
C ALA A 60 -1.48 0.06 -4.06
N ASP A 61 -1.86 -0.93 -4.87
CA ASP A 61 -3.09 -1.72 -4.74
C ASP A 61 -3.14 -2.62 -3.50
N LYS A 62 -1.98 -2.88 -2.88
CA LYS A 62 -1.81 -3.75 -1.71
C LYS A 62 -1.56 -2.97 -0.42
N ILE A 63 -1.19 -1.70 -0.51
CA ILE A 63 -1.00 -0.84 0.66
C ILE A 63 -2.36 -0.37 1.17
N ASP A 64 -2.54 -0.30 2.49
CA ASP A 64 -3.78 0.21 3.07
C ASP A 64 -4.09 1.64 2.60
N ALA A 65 -5.37 1.99 2.53
CA ALA A 65 -5.82 3.26 1.95
C ALA A 65 -5.21 4.49 2.65
N ARG A 66 -4.99 4.40 3.98
CA ARG A 66 -4.35 5.47 4.75
C ARG A 66 -2.89 5.65 4.34
N GLY A 67 -2.18 4.54 4.21
CA GLY A 67 -0.80 4.49 3.77
C GLY A 67 -0.62 5.03 2.37
N LEU A 68 -1.44 4.56 1.43
CA LEU A 68 -1.39 5.03 0.04
C LEU A 68 -1.67 6.54 -0.03
N TYR A 69 -2.70 7.02 0.66
CA TYR A 69 -2.99 8.45 0.74
C TYR A 69 -1.82 9.26 1.29
N ARG A 70 -1.19 8.77 2.38
CA ARG A 70 -0.03 9.45 2.98
C ARG A 70 1.17 9.49 2.03
N ILE A 71 1.53 8.34 1.46
CA ILE A 71 2.67 8.20 0.53
C ILE A 71 2.50 9.12 -0.66
N THR A 72 1.33 9.08 -1.32
CA THR A 72 1.07 9.88 -2.52
C THR A 72 1.01 11.38 -2.22
N THR A 73 0.40 11.78 -1.10
CA THR A 73 0.38 13.19 -0.67
C THR A 73 1.79 13.71 -0.38
N ALA A 74 2.60 12.93 0.36
CA ALA A 74 3.96 13.29 0.69
C ALA A 74 4.86 13.35 -0.56
N ALA A 75 4.75 12.36 -1.45
CA ALA A 75 5.52 12.31 -2.69
C ALA A 75 5.15 13.47 -3.63
N ARG A 76 3.87 13.82 -3.76
CA ARG A 76 3.44 15.00 -4.53
C ARG A 76 4.03 16.29 -3.97
N HIS A 77 4.00 16.46 -2.65
CA HIS A 77 4.56 17.63 -1.98
C HIS A 77 6.08 17.72 -2.20
N ALA A 78 6.81 16.64 -1.92
CA ALA A 78 8.26 16.58 -2.11
C ALA A 78 8.65 16.81 -3.59
N PHE A 79 7.87 16.26 -4.53
CA PHE A 79 8.08 16.48 -5.97
C PHE A 79 7.90 17.96 -6.35
N ALA A 80 6.85 18.62 -5.83
CA ALA A 80 6.59 20.03 -6.10
C ALA A 80 7.69 20.96 -5.56
N LEU A 81 8.35 20.57 -4.45
CA LEU A 81 9.47 21.31 -3.87
C LEU A 81 10.84 20.93 -4.47
N GLY A 82 10.90 19.92 -5.35
CA GLY A 82 12.16 19.42 -5.90
C GLY A 82 13.03 18.67 -4.89
N GLU A 83 12.42 18.14 -3.81
CA GLU A 83 13.09 17.41 -2.73
C GLU A 83 13.30 15.92 -3.07
N LEU A 84 12.62 15.40 -4.09
CA LEU A 84 12.86 14.04 -4.55
C LEU A 84 14.19 13.92 -5.30
N SER A 85 14.91 12.82 -5.07
CA SER A 85 16.04 12.43 -5.91
C SER A 85 15.61 12.37 -7.38
N ARG A 86 16.56 12.53 -8.33
CA ARG A 86 16.22 12.44 -9.76
C ARG A 86 15.53 11.12 -10.12
N ALA A 87 15.92 10.02 -9.48
CA ALA A 87 15.33 8.71 -9.70
C ALA A 87 13.89 8.65 -9.18
N ASP A 88 13.66 9.08 -7.93
CA ASP A 88 12.33 9.08 -7.31
C ASP A 88 11.37 10.06 -8.00
N ALA A 89 11.86 11.21 -8.43
CA ALA A 89 11.10 12.18 -9.20
C ALA A 89 10.63 11.60 -10.56
N ALA A 90 11.48 10.82 -11.23
CA ALA A 90 11.12 10.14 -12.48
C ALA A 90 10.06 9.06 -12.25
N VAL A 91 10.23 8.25 -11.19
CA VAL A 91 9.27 7.23 -10.77
C VAL A 91 7.93 7.86 -10.42
N TRP A 92 7.91 8.93 -9.63
CA TRP A 92 6.70 9.66 -9.27
C TRP A 92 5.96 10.17 -10.52
N ARG A 93 6.68 10.84 -11.42
CA ARG A 93 6.10 11.38 -12.67
C ARG A 93 5.49 10.28 -13.54
N GLN A 94 6.16 9.14 -13.65
CA GLN A 94 5.66 8.00 -14.42
C GLN A 94 4.37 7.44 -13.80
N TRP A 95 4.36 7.26 -12.48
CA TRP A 95 3.20 6.74 -11.76
C TRP A 95 2.00 7.69 -11.82
N GLU A 96 2.23 9.00 -11.64
CA GLU A 96 1.18 10.03 -11.69
C GLU A 96 0.54 10.12 -13.09
N ALA A 97 1.31 9.91 -14.16
CA ALA A 97 0.78 9.87 -15.53
C ALA A 97 -0.07 8.64 -15.84
N GLN A 98 -0.08 7.62 -14.97
CA GLN A 98 -0.83 6.38 -15.13
C GLN A 98 -2.11 6.34 -14.28
N GLN A 99 -2.32 7.32 -13.41
CA GLN A 99 -3.55 7.48 -12.62
C GLN A 99 -4.64 8.16 -13.44
#